data_AF-A0A661AHH0-F1
#
_entry.id   AF-A0A661AHH0-F1
#
_cell.length_a   1.000
_cell.length_b   1.000
_cell.length_c   1.000
_cell.angle_alpha   90.00
_cell.angle_beta   90.00
_cell.angle_gamma   90.00
#
_symmetry.space_group_name_H-M   'P 1'
#
loop_
_entity.id
_entity.type
_entity.pdbx_description
1 polymer ?
#
loop_
_entity_poly.entity_id
_entity_poly.type
_entity_poly.pdbx_seq_one_letter_code
_entity_poly.pdbx_strand_id
1 'polypeptide(L)'
;MKNVTIGIVLVVLVVIGIVVLVGVRARGKVHKDLMLVLVVPSAEGIQKGTQVKMKGIPVGEVQGVELGKKNVTVLCRIDRGYREKVRKDSRFAIKKVSLFSGERYIDITPGSESAPAFEDMDTVIVKGGFLSWLKRIREKYRKDLGKEGESKLEKLKKYLSLPPEKRKAFKKEIEELFQWFEEQPQLPESLKEEIEKMKEEEAI
;
A
#
# COMPACT_ATOMS: atom_id res chain seq x y z
N MET A 1 -31.29 -8.66 -62.49
CA MET A 1 -30.35 -7.73 -61.83
C MET A 1 -30.77 -7.29 -60.42
N LYS A 2 -32.07 -7.11 -60.11
CA LYS A 2 -32.55 -6.64 -58.79
C LYS A 2 -32.10 -7.52 -57.60
N ASN A 3 -32.03 -8.84 -57.77
CA ASN A 3 -31.68 -9.78 -56.70
C ASN A 3 -30.20 -9.69 -56.27
N VAL A 4 -29.30 -9.28 -57.18
CA VAL A 4 -27.86 -9.15 -56.88
C VAL A 4 -27.60 -7.91 -56.02
N THR A 5 -28.29 -6.82 -56.29
CA THR A 5 -28.21 -5.59 -55.49
C THR A 5 -28.70 -5.82 -54.06
N ILE A 6 -29.79 -6.58 -53.89
CA ILE A 6 -30.33 -6.94 -52.57
C ILE A 6 -29.33 -7.76 -51.76
N GLY A 7 -28.65 -8.72 -52.40
CA GLY A 7 -27.60 -9.52 -51.75
C GLY A 7 -26.41 -8.68 -51.27
N ILE A 8 -25.93 -7.74 -52.09
CA ILE A 8 -24.81 -6.85 -51.74
C ILE A 8 -25.18 -5.95 -50.56
N VAL A 9 -26.38 -5.36 -50.57
CA VAL A 9 -26.85 -4.50 -49.48
C VAL A 9 -26.94 -5.27 -48.15
N LEU A 10 -27.42 -6.51 -48.19
CA LEU A 10 -27.47 -7.37 -47.00
C LEU A 10 -26.08 -7.67 -46.44
N VAL A 11 -25.12 -8.02 -47.30
CA VAL A 11 -23.74 -8.29 -46.87
C VAL A 11 -23.11 -7.04 -46.26
N VAL A 12 -23.30 -5.87 -46.87
CA VAL A 12 -22.79 -4.61 -46.34
C VAL A 12 -23.38 -4.29 -44.97
N LEU A 13 -24.70 -4.48 -44.78
CA LEU A 13 -25.34 -4.25 -43.49
C LEU A 13 -24.85 -5.21 -42.41
N VAL A 14 -24.62 -6.48 -42.76
CA VAL A 14 -24.05 -7.47 -41.83
C VAL A 14 -22.63 -7.09 -41.44
N VAL A 15 -21.80 -6.66 -42.41
CA VAL A 15 -20.42 -6.21 -42.14
C VAL A 15 -20.42 -4.97 -41.25
N ILE A 16 -21.27 -3.98 -41.54
CA ILE A 16 -21.43 -2.79 -40.70
C ILE A 16 -21.89 -3.19 -39.29
N GLY A 17 -22.85 -4.10 -39.17
CA GLY A 17 -23.32 -4.62 -37.88
C GLY A 17 -22.21 -5.30 -37.09
N ILE A 18 -21.36 -6.11 -37.73
CA ILE A 18 -20.20 -6.75 -37.10
C ILE A 18 -19.17 -5.70 -36.66
N VAL A 19 -18.85 -4.73 -37.51
CA VAL A 19 -17.91 -3.64 -37.18
C VAL A 19 -18.42 -2.82 -35.99
N VAL A 20 -19.72 -2.50 -35.96
CA VAL A 20 -20.36 -1.81 -34.83
C VAL A 20 -20.34 -2.68 -33.57
N LEU A 21 -20.66 -3.98 -33.66
CA LEU A 21 -20.64 -4.91 -32.53
C LEU A 21 -19.24 -5.04 -31.93
N VAL A 22 -18.22 -5.20 -32.78
CA VAL A 22 -16.81 -5.25 -32.39
C VAL A 22 -16.38 -3.91 -31.79
N GLY A 23 -16.75 -2.79 -32.39
CA GLY A 23 -16.44 -1.44 -31.89
C GLY A 23 -17.14 -1.09 -30.57
N VAL A 24 -18.35 -1.61 -30.32
CA VAL A 24 -19.06 -1.46 -29.04
C VAL A 24 -18.41 -2.33 -27.95
N ARG A 25 -17.97 -3.56 -28.28
CA ARG A 25 -17.19 -4.39 -27.35
C ARG A 25 -15.81 -3.80 -27.04
N ALA A 26 -15.16 -3.17 -28.02
CA ALA A 26 -13.88 -2.50 -27.86
C ALA A 26 -13.95 -1.22 -27.01
N ARG A 27 -15.16 -0.67 -26.80
CA ARG A 27 -15.43 0.48 -25.93
C ARG A 27 -15.62 0.13 -24.45
N GLY A 28 -15.19 -1.06 -24.00
CA GLY A 28 -15.00 -1.30 -22.58
C GLY A 28 -14.08 -0.22 -22.00
N LYS A 29 -14.51 0.47 -20.93
CA LYS A 29 -13.75 1.54 -20.27
C LYS A 29 -12.27 1.14 -20.18
N VAL A 30 -11.44 1.76 -21.03
CA VAL A 30 -9.99 1.60 -20.97
C VAL A 30 -9.56 2.33 -19.71
N HIS A 31 -9.61 1.65 -18.57
CA HIS A 31 -9.04 2.17 -17.34
C HIS A 31 -7.53 2.31 -17.62
N LYS A 32 -6.99 3.49 -17.38
CA LYS A 32 -5.56 3.73 -17.47
C LYS A 32 -4.89 3.15 -16.23
N ASP A 33 -3.63 2.79 -16.37
CA ASP A 33 -2.80 2.46 -15.21
C ASP A 33 -2.79 3.64 -14.23
N LEU A 34 -2.72 3.34 -12.94
CA LEU A 34 -2.64 4.35 -11.89
C LEU A 34 -1.17 4.58 -11.54
N MET A 35 -0.71 5.82 -11.68
CA MET A 35 0.63 6.24 -11.29
C MET A 35 0.57 6.84 -9.88
N LEU A 36 1.37 6.34 -8.95
CA LEU A 36 1.46 6.84 -7.57
C LEU A 36 2.89 7.20 -7.20
N VAL A 37 3.04 8.23 -6.39
CA VAL A 37 4.33 8.68 -5.86
C VAL A 37 4.42 8.30 -4.39
N LEU A 38 5.25 7.32 -4.05
CA LEU A 38 5.46 6.91 -2.66
C LEU A 38 6.66 7.65 -2.06
N VAL A 39 6.45 8.33 -0.94
CA VAL A 39 7.54 8.93 -0.16
C VAL A 39 7.88 8.00 0.99
N VAL A 40 9.08 7.42 0.95
CA VAL A 40 9.58 6.45 1.93
C VAL A 40 10.85 6.98 2.60
N PRO A 41 11.14 6.59 3.85
CA PRO A 41 12.37 7.01 4.53
C PRO A 41 13.63 6.37 3.92
N SER A 42 13.51 5.18 3.32
CA SER A 42 14.58 4.46 2.63
C SER A 42 13.98 3.55 1.56
N ALA A 43 14.67 3.41 0.43
CA ALA A 43 14.31 2.53 -0.68
C ALA A 43 15.36 1.43 -0.90
N GLU A 44 16.15 1.07 0.11
CA GLU A 44 17.10 -0.03 0.00
C GLU A 44 16.37 -1.31 -0.48
N GLY A 45 16.92 -1.99 -1.48
CA GLY A 45 16.30 -3.18 -2.09
C GLY A 45 15.10 -2.89 -3.00
N ILE A 46 14.76 -1.62 -3.23
CA ILE A 46 13.75 -1.16 -4.20
C ILE A 46 14.48 -0.50 -5.37
N GLN A 47 14.15 -0.92 -6.58
CA GLN A 47 14.70 -0.41 -7.84
C GLN A 47 13.63 -0.40 -8.92
N LYS A 48 13.94 0.18 -10.08
CA LYS A 48 13.05 0.09 -11.24
C LYS A 48 12.79 -1.39 -11.59
N GLY A 49 11.53 -1.74 -11.84
CA GLY A 49 11.07 -3.11 -12.06
C GLY A 49 10.77 -3.89 -10.78
N THR A 50 11.02 -3.34 -9.58
CA THR A 50 10.59 -3.97 -8.33
C THR A 50 9.06 -4.14 -8.33
N GLN A 51 8.60 -5.34 -7.96
CA GLN A 51 7.17 -5.66 -7.98
C GLN A 51 6.39 -4.86 -6.94
N VAL A 52 5.20 -4.42 -7.35
CA VAL A 52 4.15 -3.98 -6.44
C VAL A 52 3.14 -5.12 -6.34
N LYS A 53 2.84 -5.55 -5.11
CA LYS A 53 1.98 -6.70 -4.82
C LYS A 53 0.81 -6.29 -3.97
N MET A 54 -0.28 -7.04 -4.09
CA MET A 54 -1.46 -6.93 -3.24
C MET A 54 -1.86 -8.33 -2.84
N LYS A 55 -1.81 -8.63 -1.52
CA LYS A 55 -2.04 -9.99 -0.99
C LYS A 55 -1.21 -11.06 -1.72
N GLY A 56 0.04 -10.74 -2.04
CA GLY A 56 0.98 -11.63 -2.74
C GLY A 56 0.83 -11.69 -4.28
N ILE A 57 -0.25 -11.13 -4.84
CA ILE A 57 -0.47 -11.08 -6.29
C ILE A 57 0.25 -9.85 -6.87
N PRO A 58 1.07 -9.97 -7.94
CA PRO A 58 1.62 -8.81 -8.63
C PRO A 58 0.51 -7.94 -9.23
N VAL A 59 0.51 -6.65 -8.92
CA VAL A 59 -0.49 -5.67 -9.39
C VAL A 59 0.12 -4.46 -10.07
N GLY A 60 1.43 -4.48 -10.26
CA GLY A 60 2.17 -3.34 -10.78
C GLY A 60 3.67 -3.46 -10.51
N GLU A 61 4.37 -2.36 -10.72
CA GLU A 61 5.84 -2.29 -10.64
C GLU A 61 6.33 -0.87 -10.42
N VAL A 62 7.53 -0.77 -9.85
CA VAL A 62 8.25 0.50 -9.67
C VAL A 62 8.80 0.97 -11.02
N GLN A 63 8.47 2.19 -11.41
CA GLN A 63 8.94 2.84 -12.63
C GLN A 63 10.22 3.65 -12.42
N GLY A 64 10.46 4.14 -11.21
CA GLY A 64 11.62 4.96 -10.89
C GLY A 64 11.80 5.17 -9.38
N VAL A 65 13.02 5.51 -8.98
CA VAL A 65 13.40 5.82 -7.61
C VAL A 65 14.29 7.06 -7.64
N GLU A 66 13.94 8.07 -6.86
CA GLU A 66 14.64 9.35 -6.78
C GLU A 66 15.04 9.66 -5.34
N LEU A 67 16.32 9.94 -5.12
CA LEU A 67 16.85 10.28 -3.81
C LEU A 67 16.60 11.77 -3.51
N GLY A 68 15.83 12.04 -2.46
CA GLY A 68 15.69 13.38 -1.88
C GLY A 68 16.66 13.61 -0.72
N LYS A 69 16.67 14.84 -0.19
CA LYS A 69 17.58 15.22 0.92
C LYS A 69 17.36 14.45 2.24
N LYS A 70 16.13 13.99 2.49
CA LYS A 70 15.73 13.31 3.74
C LYS A 70 14.94 12.02 3.54
N ASN A 71 14.35 11.84 2.36
CA ASN A 71 13.47 10.74 2.01
C ASN A 71 13.80 10.28 0.58
N VAL A 72 13.27 9.13 0.20
CA VAL A 72 13.31 8.63 -1.17
C VAL A 72 11.90 8.67 -1.75
N THR A 73 11.80 9.13 -2.99
CA THR A 73 10.57 9.13 -3.77
C THR A 73 10.59 7.91 -4.70
N VAL A 74 9.52 7.12 -4.70
CA VAL A 74 9.38 5.92 -5.52
C VAL A 74 8.15 6.10 -6.40
N LEU A 75 8.35 6.05 -7.72
CA LEU A 75 7.26 6.11 -8.69
C LEU A 75 6.75 4.69 -8.95
N CYS A 76 5.48 4.45 -8.66
CA CYS A 76 4.83 3.15 -8.82
C CYS A 76 3.74 3.22 -9.89
N ARG A 77 3.71 2.20 -10.76
CA ARG A 77 2.61 1.97 -11.70
C ARG A 77 1.78 0.81 -11.18
N ILE A 78 0.48 1.02 -11.05
CA ILE A 78 -0.51 0.00 -10.72
C ILE A 78 -1.31 -0.32 -11.98
N ASP A 79 -1.41 -1.60 -12.31
CA ASP A 79 -2.13 -2.03 -13.51
C ASP A 79 -3.61 -1.64 -13.40
N ARG A 80 -4.18 -1.17 -14.51
CA ARG A 80 -5.57 -0.73 -14.62
C ARG A 80 -6.63 -1.65 -13.99
N GLY A 81 -6.41 -2.97 -13.98
CA GLY A 81 -7.33 -3.95 -13.39
C GLY A 81 -7.44 -3.89 -11.87
N TYR A 82 -6.46 -3.26 -11.20
CA TYR A 82 -6.41 -3.13 -9.74
C TYR A 82 -6.67 -1.71 -9.25
N ARG A 83 -6.82 -0.72 -10.14
CA ARG A 83 -7.04 0.69 -9.79
C ARG A 83 -8.17 0.89 -8.77
N GLU A 84 -9.32 0.24 -8.99
CA GLU A 84 -10.49 0.37 -8.12
C GLU A 84 -10.30 -0.22 -6.71
N LYS A 85 -9.25 -1.02 -6.49
CA LYS A 85 -8.91 -1.60 -5.19
C LYS A 85 -7.92 -0.74 -4.39
N VAL A 86 -7.26 0.21 -5.06
CA VAL A 86 -6.31 1.13 -4.44
C VAL A 86 -7.01 2.46 -4.22
N ARG A 87 -7.37 2.73 -2.97
CA ARG A 87 -8.16 3.89 -2.52
C ARG A 87 -7.36 4.71 -1.51
N LYS A 88 -7.79 5.93 -1.20
CA LYS A 88 -7.02 6.85 -0.33
C LYS A 88 -6.74 6.32 1.08
N ASP A 89 -7.47 5.31 1.53
CA ASP A 89 -7.25 4.59 2.79
C ASP A 89 -6.41 3.30 2.64
N SER A 90 -5.99 2.93 1.43
CA SER A 90 -5.06 1.83 1.17
C SER A 90 -3.74 2.05 1.89
N ARG A 91 -3.18 0.96 2.42
CA ARG A 91 -1.89 0.98 3.11
C ARG A 91 -0.79 0.43 2.21
N PHE A 92 0.40 1.01 2.34
CA PHE A 92 1.57 0.67 1.55
C PHE A 92 2.70 0.30 2.51
N ALA A 93 3.40 -0.79 2.24
CA ALA A 93 4.54 -1.24 3.03
C ALA A 93 5.66 -1.76 2.14
N ILE A 94 6.91 -1.57 2.55
CA ILE A 94 8.05 -2.23 1.91
C ILE A 94 8.33 -3.54 2.66
N LYS A 95 8.23 -4.67 1.96
CA LYS A 95 8.45 -6.01 2.53
C LYS A 95 9.60 -6.71 1.82
N LYS A 96 10.27 -7.63 2.51
CA LYS A 96 11.35 -8.46 1.92
C LYS A 96 10.75 -9.65 1.20
N VAL A 97 11.33 -10.01 0.05
CA VAL A 97 10.92 -11.21 -0.70
C VAL A 97 11.30 -12.48 0.06
N SER A 98 12.51 -12.52 0.59
CA SER A 98 13.04 -13.62 1.40
C SER A 98 13.82 -13.06 2.59
N LEU A 99 13.99 -13.86 3.64
CA LEU A 99 14.81 -13.48 4.80
C LEU A 99 16.30 -13.34 4.44
N PHE A 100 16.74 -14.03 3.41
CA PHE A 100 18.14 -14.13 3.01
C PHE A 100 18.51 -13.20 1.86
N SER A 101 17.53 -12.73 1.07
CA SER A 101 17.79 -11.78 -0.02
C SER A 101 17.61 -10.34 0.46
N GLY A 102 18.40 -9.43 -0.11
CA GLY A 102 18.21 -7.98 0.06
C GLY A 102 17.03 -7.43 -0.75
N GLU A 103 16.42 -8.27 -1.59
CA GLU A 103 15.32 -7.90 -2.49
C GLU A 103 14.05 -7.56 -1.72
N ARG A 104 13.41 -6.46 -2.12
CA ARG A 104 12.16 -5.99 -1.52
C ARG A 104 11.09 -5.81 -2.58
N TYR A 105 9.86 -5.76 -2.12
CA TYR A 105 8.69 -5.44 -2.92
C TYR A 105 7.81 -4.46 -2.14
N ILE A 106 6.95 -3.77 -2.88
CA ILE A 106 5.95 -2.88 -2.28
C ILE A 106 4.67 -3.69 -2.13
N ASP A 107 4.16 -3.79 -0.92
CA ASP A 107 2.88 -4.43 -0.60
C ASP A 107 1.80 -3.36 -0.44
N ILE A 108 0.67 -3.57 -1.10
CA ILE A 108 -0.52 -2.75 -0.99
C ILE A 108 -1.60 -3.56 -0.30
N THR A 109 -2.10 -3.03 0.81
CA THR A 109 -3.35 -3.48 1.42
C THR A 109 -4.50 -2.73 0.75
N PRO A 110 -5.51 -3.43 0.18
CA PRO A 110 -6.66 -2.78 -0.45
C PRO A 110 -7.36 -1.81 0.49
N GLY A 111 -7.89 -0.74 -0.08
CA GLY A 111 -8.74 0.22 0.65
C GLY A 111 -10.20 -0.20 0.65
N SER A 112 -11.03 0.53 1.39
CA SER A 112 -12.48 0.34 1.41
C SER A 112 -13.14 0.85 0.13
N GLU A 113 -14.22 0.22 -0.34
CA GLU A 113 -14.91 0.63 -1.56
C GLU A 113 -15.55 2.03 -1.46
N SER A 114 -15.85 2.49 -0.24
CA SER A 114 -16.40 3.81 0.04
C SER A 114 -15.34 4.91 0.10
N ALA A 115 -14.06 4.58 0.21
CA ALA A 115 -12.99 5.56 0.26
C ALA A 115 -12.77 6.22 -1.12
N PRO A 116 -12.37 7.50 -1.16
CA PRO A 116 -12.07 8.18 -2.41
C PRO A 116 -11.01 7.44 -3.24
N ALA A 117 -11.14 7.48 -4.57
CA ALA A 117 -10.11 6.98 -5.48
C ALA A 117 -8.85 7.88 -5.44
N PHE A 118 -7.70 7.30 -5.77
CA PHE A 118 -6.52 8.09 -6.09
C PHE A 118 -6.60 8.68 -7.50
N GLU A 119 -6.05 9.88 -7.64
CA GLU A 119 -5.74 10.49 -8.92
C GLU A 119 -4.34 10.08 -9.40
N ASP A 120 -4.08 10.26 -10.70
CA ASP A 120 -2.75 9.98 -11.23
C ASP A 120 -1.75 10.97 -10.64
N MET A 121 -0.58 10.45 -10.28
CA MET A 121 0.51 11.16 -9.59
C MET A 121 0.19 11.58 -8.15
N ASP A 122 -0.89 11.07 -7.55
CA ASP A 122 -1.14 11.27 -6.12
C ASP A 122 0.05 10.78 -5.28
N THR A 123 0.39 11.58 -4.27
CA THR A 123 1.52 11.29 -3.38
C THR A 123 1.04 10.61 -2.10
N VAL A 124 1.65 9.48 -1.78
CA VAL A 124 1.41 8.72 -0.55
C VAL A 124 2.67 8.75 0.31
N ILE A 125 2.53 9.29 1.52
CA ILE A 125 3.60 9.22 2.51
C ILE A 125 3.52 7.86 3.18
N VAL A 126 4.44 6.97 2.80
CA VAL A 126 4.57 5.65 3.40
C VAL A 126 5.25 5.82 4.76
N LYS A 127 4.41 5.99 5.77
CA LYS A 127 4.82 5.96 7.16
C LYS A 127 5.33 4.55 7.42
N GLY A 128 6.64 4.39 7.59
CA GLY A 128 7.24 3.07 7.84
C GLY A 128 6.47 2.28 8.90
N GLY A 129 6.58 0.95 8.86
CA GLY A 129 5.86 0.01 9.75
C GLY A 129 6.10 0.26 11.24
N PHE A 130 5.67 -0.66 12.10
CA PHE A 130 5.58 -0.50 13.56
C PHE A 130 6.67 0.36 14.21
N LEU A 131 7.94 0.24 13.82
CA LEU A 131 9.06 1.02 14.36
C LEU A 131 9.04 2.52 14.06
N SER A 132 8.68 2.88 12.83
CA SER A 132 8.55 4.28 12.44
C SER A 132 7.30 4.88 13.05
N TRP A 133 6.25 4.07 13.24
CA TRP A 133 5.12 4.42 14.10
C TRP A 133 5.58 4.67 15.55
N LEU A 134 6.25 3.73 16.22
CA LEU A 134 6.77 3.92 17.58
C LEU A 134 7.62 5.17 17.72
N LYS A 135 8.53 5.41 16.75
CA LYS A 135 9.40 6.60 16.74
C LYS A 135 8.56 7.88 16.71
N ARG A 136 7.54 7.92 15.85
CA ARG A 136 6.63 9.06 15.71
C ARG A 136 5.74 9.25 16.93
N ILE A 137 5.19 8.17 17.48
CA ILE A 137 4.37 8.23 18.71
C ILE A 137 5.21 8.81 19.85
N ARG A 138 6.43 8.31 20.03
CA ARG A 138 7.37 8.84 21.02
C ARG A 138 7.67 10.33 20.81
N GLU A 139 7.89 10.75 19.57
CA GLU A 139 8.28 12.12 19.25
C GLU A 139 7.10 13.10 19.38
N LYS A 140 5.90 12.67 18.97
CA LYS A 140 4.68 13.48 18.95
C LYS A 140 3.98 13.54 20.32
N TYR A 141 3.89 12.41 21.02
CA TYR A 141 3.14 12.26 22.27
C TYR A 141 4.07 12.09 23.48
N ARG A 142 5.30 12.58 23.38
CA ARG A 142 6.33 12.42 24.42
C ARG A 142 5.85 12.79 25.82
N LYS A 143 5.07 13.87 25.92
CA LYS A 143 4.55 14.39 27.19
C LYS A 143 3.45 13.50 27.77
N ASP A 144 2.60 12.95 26.91
CA ASP A 144 1.44 12.14 27.30
C ASP A 144 1.83 10.71 27.69
N LEU A 145 2.90 10.18 27.09
CA LEU A 145 3.41 8.83 27.35
C LEU A 145 4.03 8.66 28.75
N GLY A 146 4.52 9.74 29.35
CA GLY A 146 5.25 9.69 30.62
C GLY A 146 6.51 8.82 30.59
N LYS A 147 7.13 8.62 31.77
CA LYS A 147 8.35 7.81 31.92
C LYS A 147 8.13 6.33 31.59
N GLU A 148 6.94 5.82 31.90
CA GLU A 148 6.61 4.42 31.68
C GLU A 148 6.46 4.08 30.19
N GLY A 149 5.72 4.91 29.44
CA GLY A 149 5.60 4.76 28.00
C GLY A 149 6.95 4.84 27.30
N GLU A 150 7.80 5.82 27.64
CA GLU A 150 9.15 5.91 27.08
C GLU A 150 9.99 4.65 27.36
N SER A 151 9.90 4.09 28.57
CA SER A 151 10.61 2.86 28.95
C SER A 151 10.17 1.66 28.12
N LYS A 152 8.86 1.47 27.93
CA LYS A 152 8.30 0.39 27.09
C LYS A 152 8.73 0.54 25.62
N LEU A 153 8.71 1.76 25.09
CA LEU A 153 9.15 2.05 23.72
C LEU A 153 10.65 1.80 23.51
N GLU A 154 11.51 2.15 24.48
CA GLU A 154 12.95 1.87 24.41
C GLU A 154 13.28 0.38 24.59
N LYS A 155 12.53 -0.34 25.43
CA LYS A 155 12.65 -1.79 25.58
C LYS A 155 12.39 -2.48 24.24
N LEU A 156 11.33 -2.11 23.52
CA LEU A 156 11.00 -2.67 22.21
C LEU A 156 12.07 -2.42 21.13
N LYS A 157 12.70 -1.25 21.13
CA LYS A 157 13.81 -0.95 20.20
C LYS A 157 14.97 -1.93 20.31
N LYS A 158 15.31 -2.33 21.54
CA LYS A 158 16.42 -3.28 21.80
C LYS A 158 16.14 -4.65 21.16
N TYR A 159 14.88 -5.08 21.07
CA TYR A 159 14.54 -6.39 20.50
C TYR A 159 14.72 -6.48 18.99
N LEU A 160 14.71 -5.36 18.28
CA LEU A 160 14.85 -5.36 16.81
C LEU A 160 16.31 -5.50 16.36
N SER A 161 17.23 -5.36 17.30
CA SER A 161 18.64 -5.69 17.11
C SER A 161 18.91 -7.18 17.35
N LEU A 162 17.89 -7.97 17.74
CA LEU A 162 18.08 -9.34 18.20
C LEU A 162 17.77 -10.40 17.11
N PRO A 163 18.42 -11.58 17.19
CA PRO A 163 18.18 -12.70 16.28
C PRO A 163 16.71 -13.17 16.23
N PRO A 164 16.28 -13.78 15.11
CA PRO A 164 14.90 -14.21 14.86
C PRO A 164 14.34 -15.23 15.88
N GLU A 165 15.21 -15.84 16.69
CA GLU A 165 14.89 -16.81 17.74
C GLU A 165 14.11 -16.18 18.91
N LYS A 166 14.23 -14.86 19.11
CA LYS A 166 13.56 -14.11 20.19
C LYS A 166 12.19 -13.56 19.81
N ARG A 167 11.61 -13.98 18.68
CA ARG A 167 10.30 -13.51 18.16
C ARG A 167 9.15 -13.67 19.16
N LYS A 168 9.12 -14.73 19.98
CA LYS A 168 8.08 -14.92 21.00
C LYS A 168 8.13 -13.84 22.08
N ALA A 169 9.34 -13.51 22.54
CA ALA A 169 9.55 -12.44 23.52
C ALA A 169 9.17 -11.09 22.91
N PHE A 170 9.56 -10.84 21.65
CA PHE A 170 9.20 -9.59 20.97
C PHE A 170 7.69 -9.41 20.82
N LYS A 171 6.95 -10.45 20.41
CA LYS A 171 5.48 -10.39 20.30
C LYS A 171 4.82 -10.06 21.64
N LYS A 172 5.25 -10.72 22.71
CA LYS A 172 4.77 -10.47 24.08
C LYS A 172 4.99 -9.00 24.51
N GLU A 173 6.15 -8.43 24.21
CA GLU A 173 6.40 -7.03 24.56
C GLU A 173 5.54 -6.03 23.77
N ILE A 174 5.18 -6.36 22.53
CA ILE A 174 4.24 -5.53 21.76
C ILE A 174 2.83 -5.62 22.36
N GLU A 175 2.38 -6.81 22.74
CA GLU A 175 1.12 -7.02 23.47
C GLU A 175 1.10 -6.22 24.78
N GLU A 176 2.16 -6.30 25.60
CA GLU A 176 2.28 -5.55 26.85
C GLU A 176 2.33 -4.03 26.67
N LEU A 177 2.86 -3.54 25.54
CA LEU A 177 2.78 -2.11 25.19
C LEU A 177 1.34 -1.72 24.85
N PHE A 178 0.66 -2.54 24.06
CA PHE A 178 -0.70 -2.26 23.60
C PHE A 178 -1.74 -2.34 24.72
N GLN A 179 -1.59 -3.28 25.65
CA GLN A 179 -2.40 -3.35 26.86
C GLN A 179 -2.18 -2.10 27.72
N TRP A 180 -0.92 -1.70 27.92
CA TRP A 180 -0.62 -0.48 28.69
C TRP A 180 -1.28 0.76 28.07
N PHE A 181 -1.28 0.88 26.74
CA PHE A 181 -1.97 1.98 26.07
C PHE A 181 -3.47 2.03 26.34
N GLU A 182 -4.15 0.89 26.43
CA GLU A 182 -5.60 0.81 26.74
C GLU A 182 -5.90 1.25 28.17
N GLU A 183 -4.96 1.02 29.09
CA GLU A 183 -5.08 1.39 30.50
C GLU A 183 -4.84 2.89 30.76
N GLN A 184 -4.42 3.68 29.76
CA GLN A 184 -4.12 5.10 29.92
C GLN A 184 -5.27 6.00 29.44
N PRO A 185 -6.17 6.45 30.34
CA PRO A 185 -7.27 7.36 29.97
C PRO A 185 -6.79 8.74 29.50
N GLN A 186 -5.58 9.15 29.88
CA GLN A 186 -4.99 10.44 29.53
C GLN A 186 -4.47 10.54 28.09
N LEU A 187 -4.46 9.45 27.32
CA LEU A 187 -3.95 9.48 25.95
C LEU A 187 -4.91 10.23 25.02
N PRO A 188 -4.39 11.07 24.11
CA PRO A 188 -5.22 11.75 23.13
C PRO A 188 -5.99 10.78 22.23
N GLU A 189 -7.22 11.13 21.84
CA GLU A 189 -8.06 10.27 21.01
C GLU A 189 -7.41 9.95 19.64
N SER A 190 -6.67 10.92 19.08
CA SER A 190 -5.90 10.71 17.85
C SER A 190 -4.82 9.64 17.99
N LEU A 191 -4.27 9.44 19.18
CA LEU A 191 -3.30 8.38 19.45
C LEU A 191 -3.99 7.03 19.58
N LYS A 192 -5.16 6.97 20.24
CA LYS A 192 -5.95 5.73 20.36
C LYS A 192 -6.36 5.19 18.99
N GLU A 193 -6.80 6.06 18.08
CA GLU A 193 -7.09 5.66 16.69
C GLU A 193 -5.84 5.15 15.94
N GLU A 194 -4.68 5.79 16.15
CA GLU A 194 -3.41 5.34 15.57
C GLU A 194 -2.98 3.96 16.13
N ILE A 195 -3.31 3.68 17.39
CA ILE A 195 -3.03 2.40 18.08
C ILE A 195 -3.92 1.28 17.54
N GLU A 196 -5.24 1.49 17.45
CA GLU A 196 -6.16 0.48 16.90
C GLU A 196 -5.75 0.05 15.50
N LYS A 197 -5.48 1.02 14.62
CA LYS A 197 -5.04 0.75 13.24
C LYS A 197 -3.73 -0.05 13.18
N MET A 198 -2.84 0.15 14.16
CA MET A 198 -1.57 -0.57 14.25
C MET A 198 -1.74 -2.00 14.78
N LYS A 199 -2.68 -2.24 15.70
CA LYS A 199 -3.02 -3.61 16.17
C LYS A 199 -3.55 -4.48 15.03
N GLU A 200 -4.43 -3.93 14.20
CA GLU A 200 -4.94 -4.60 12.99
C GLU A 200 -3.82 -4.96 12.00
N GLU A 201 -2.79 -4.12 11.89
CA GLU A 201 -1.70 -4.28 10.93
C GLU A 201 -0.64 -5.31 11.37
N GLU A 202 -0.34 -5.39 12.66
CA GLU A 202 0.62 -6.36 13.22
C GLU A 202 -0.02 -7.75 13.53
N ALA A 203 -1.34 -7.90 13.33
CA ALA A 203 -2.09 -9.13 13.58
C ALA A 203 -1.74 -9.76 14.94
N ILE A 204 -1.86 -8.94 15.99
CA ILE A 204 -1.69 -9.33 17.39
C ILE A 204 -3.06 -9.67 17.98
#